data_AF-A0A841FDS2-F1
#
_entry.id   AF-A0A841FDS2-F1
#
_cell.length_a   1.000
_cell.length_b   1.000
_cell.length_c   1.000
_cell.angle_alpha   90.00
_cell.angle_beta   90.00
_cell.angle_gamma   90.00
#
_symmetry.space_group_name_H-M   'P 1'
#
loop_
_entity.id
_entity.type
_entity.pdbx_description
1 polymer ?
#
loop_
_entity_poly.entity_id
_entity_poly.type
_entity_poly.pdbx_seq_one_letter_code
_entity_poly.pdbx_strand_id
1 'polypeptide(L)'
;MEEHLEVNEKPIYCVKKRDNAYIPKEVEVTFDLARLKFVMSSGEIQLKFSEIENPSYLFFTYLQDELVIEEIQSFRKRIGHGRILLETLLDLVKIYNIKVDEYNKNASCNHFKHITKISGTMREGGGITHEELKTFYHKCGFLKNNRLLKEIT
;
A
#
# COMPACT_ATOMS: atom_id res chain seq x y z
N MET A 1 31.04 27.00 15.79
CA MET A 1 30.15 27.30 14.65
C MET A 1 29.83 25.95 14.06
N GLU A 2 28.88 25.26 14.68
CA GLU A 2 28.46 23.92 14.26
C GLU A 2 27.23 24.08 13.39
N GLU A 3 27.37 23.72 12.12
CA GLU A 3 26.27 23.60 11.18
C GLU A 3 25.37 22.47 11.68
N HIS A 4 24.21 22.84 12.21
CA HIS A 4 23.10 21.92 12.35
C HIS A 4 22.64 21.52 10.94
N LEU A 5 23.17 20.42 10.43
CA LEU A 5 22.54 19.66 9.37
C LEU A 5 21.23 19.12 9.94
N GLU A 6 20.15 19.87 9.76
CA GLU A 6 18.79 19.33 9.86
C GLU A 6 18.70 18.18 8.85
N VAL A 7 18.92 16.97 9.35
CA VAL A 7 18.55 15.76 8.63
C VAL A 7 17.05 15.84 8.48
N ASN A 8 16.61 16.25 7.29
CA ASN A 8 15.23 16.17 6.83
C ASN A 8 14.81 14.69 6.86
N GLU A 9 14.45 14.19 8.04
CA GLU A 9 13.85 12.88 8.24
C GLU A 9 12.51 12.89 7.52
N LYS A 10 12.52 12.47 6.25
CA LYS A 10 11.29 12.12 5.54
C LYS A 10 10.56 11.12 6.44
N PRO A 11 9.29 11.35 6.82
CA PRO A 11 8.58 10.44 7.70
C PRO A 11 8.33 9.13 6.94
N ILE A 12 9.27 8.18 7.02
CA ILE A 12 9.10 6.83 6.52
C ILE A 12 8.35 6.07 7.60
N TYR A 13 7.11 5.66 7.31
CA TYR A 13 6.38 4.73 8.16
C TYR A 13 7.03 3.36 8.02
N CYS A 14 7.70 2.91 9.08
CA CYS A 14 8.35 1.60 9.15
C CYS A 14 7.61 0.73 10.17
N VAL A 15 7.01 -0.37 9.71
CA VAL A 15 6.33 -1.32 10.60
C VAL A 15 6.86 -2.72 10.38
N LYS A 16 7.23 -3.35 11.48
CA LYS A 16 7.55 -4.79 11.53
C LYS A 16 6.26 -5.59 11.52
N LYS A 17 6.02 -6.37 10.46
CA LYS A 17 4.92 -7.32 10.36
C LYS A 17 5.46 -8.76 10.45
N ARG A 18 4.63 -9.71 10.88
CA ARG A 18 4.98 -11.14 10.85
C ARG A 18 4.45 -11.76 9.57
N ASP A 19 5.34 -12.36 8.79
CA ASP A 19 4.96 -13.30 7.75
C ASP A 19 4.57 -14.63 8.41
N ASN A 20 3.34 -15.10 8.20
CA ASN A 20 2.83 -16.36 8.75
C ASN A 20 3.17 -17.57 7.86
N ALA A 21 4.27 -17.49 7.09
CA ALA A 21 4.81 -18.62 6.36
C ALA A 21 5.21 -19.78 7.29
N TYR A 22 5.46 -20.97 6.70
CA TYR A 22 5.86 -22.20 7.41
C TYR A 22 7.02 -22.00 8.40
N ILE A 23 7.90 -21.02 8.13
CA ILE A 23 8.85 -20.46 9.10
C ILE A 23 8.49 -18.98 9.25
N PRO A 24 7.87 -18.56 10.36
CA PRO A 24 7.50 -17.17 10.56
C PRO A 24 8.74 -16.29 10.61
N LYS A 25 8.70 -15.16 9.90
CA LYS A 25 9.80 -14.20 9.90
C LYS A 25 9.27 -12.77 9.97
N GLU A 26 10.01 -11.92 10.67
CA GLU A 26 9.70 -10.50 10.74
C GLU A 26 10.06 -9.85 9.40
N VAL A 27 9.16 -9.03 8.89
CA VAL A 27 9.35 -8.26 7.65
C VAL A 27 9.17 -6.78 7.94
N GLU A 28 10.02 -5.97 7.34
CA GLU A 28 9.97 -4.53 7.46
C GLU A 28 9.15 -3.98 6.29
N VAL A 29 8.05 -3.30 6.61
CA VAL A 29 7.25 -2.59 5.61
C VAL A 29 7.53 -1.10 5.74
N THR A 30 8.04 -0.50 4.68
CA THR A 30 8.31 0.93 4.61
C THR A 30 7.36 1.61 3.63
N PHE A 31 6.88 2.78 4.02
CA PHE A 31 6.12 3.69 3.17
C PHE A 31 6.56 5.13 3.42
N ASP A 32 6.83 5.88 2.36
CA ASP A 32 7.15 7.31 2.47
C ASP A 32 5.87 8.13 2.73
N LEU A 33 5.61 8.51 3.99
CA LEU A 33 4.43 9.33 4.34
C LEU A 33 4.49 10.72 3.71
N ALA A 34 5.65 11.19 3.25
CA ALA A 34 5.75 12.44 2.49
C ALA A 34 5.17 12.32 1.08
N ARG A 35 5.01 11.10 0.55
CA ARG A 35 4.25 10.82 -0.69
C ARG A 35 2.74 10.76 -0.44
N LEU A 36 2.30 10.59 0.80
CA LEU A 36 0.90 10.75 1.24
C LEU A 36 0.47 12.23 1.34
N LYS A 37 1.05 13.11 0.51
CA LYS A 37 0.57 14.49 0.33
C LYS A 37 -0.72 14.43 -0.46
N PHE A 38 -1.75 15.16 -0.04
CA PHE A 38 -3.06 15.21 -0.71
C PHE A 38 -3.01 15.55 -2.21
N VAL A 39 -1.89 16.11 -2.68
CA VAL A 39 -1.64 16.56 -4.06
C VAL A 39 -0.82 15.55 -4.88
N MET A 40 -0.17 14.57 -4.23
CA MET A 40 0.57 13.52 -4.94
C MET A 40 -0.40 12.39 -5.30
N SER A 41 -0.52 12.13 -6.60
CA SER A 41 -1.45 11.14 -7.15
C SER A 41 -0.88 9.73 -7.21
N SER A 42 0.27 9.46 -6.57
CA SER A 42 0.89 8.12 -6.57
C SER A 42 1.76 7.86 -5.34
N GLY A 43 1.91 6.57 -5.01
CA GLY A 43 2.71 6.08 -3.91
C GLY A 43 3.25 4.67 -4.15
N GLU A 44 4.18 4.25 -3.29
CA GLU A 44 4.72 2.89 -3.29
C GLU A 44 4.80 2.36 -1.86
N ILE A 45 4.40 1.11 -1.65
CA ILE A 45 4.68 0.36 -0.43
C ILE A 45 5.85 -0.57 -0.74
N GLN A 46 6.88 -0.52 0.09
CA GLN A 46 8.03 -1.40 -0.02
C GLN A 46 8.03 -2.39 1.15
N LEU A 47 8.22 -3.67 0.82
CA LEU A 47 8.33 -4.77 1.78
C LEU A 47 9.74 -5.34 1.70
N LYS A 48 10.55 -5.09 2.73
CA LYS A 48 11.92 -5.61 2.90
C LYS A 48 11.94 -6.78 3.88
N PHE A 49 12.66 -7.82 3.50
CA PHE A 49 12.81 -9.03 4.30
C PHE A 49 14.13 -9.01 5.11
N SER A 50 15.20 -8.59 4.46
CA SER A 50 16.53 -8.39 5.03
C SER A 50 17.26 -7.33 4.20
N GLU A 51 18.40 -6.86 4.68
CA GLU A 51 19.23 -5.87 3.96
C GLU A 51 19.80 -6.41 2.64
N ILE A 52 19.81 -7.73 2.45
CA ILE A 52 20.48 -8.41 1.34
C ILE A 52 19.47 -8.86 0.27
N GLU A 53 18.21 -9.10 0.64
CA GLU A 53 17.19 -9.57 -0.31
C GLU A 53 16.49 -8.39 -1.01
N ASN A 54 16.24 -8.55 -2.31
CA ASN A 54 15.47 -7.56 -3.05
C ASN A 54 14.04 -7.45 -2.46
N PRO A 55 13.54 -6.22 -2.28
CA PRO A 55 12.21 -5.95 -1.73
C PRO A 55 11.07 -6.36 -2.68
N SER A 56 9.88 -6.51 -2.12
CA SER A 56 8.61 -6.55 -2.87
C SER A 56 7.95 -5.18 -2.84
N TYR A 57 7.17 -4.87 -3.88
CA TYR A 57 6.57 -3.55 -4.06
C TYR A 57 5.07 -3.65 -4.35
N LEU A 58 4.34 -2.64 -3.88
CA LEU A 58 3.00 -2.33 -4.35
C LEU A 58 2.98 -0.88 -4.81
N PHE A 59 2.71 -0.66 -6.09
CA PHE A 59 2.56 0.66 -6.69
C PHE A 59 1.08 1.01 -6.80
N PHE A 60 0.74 2.24 -6.44
CA PHE A 60 -0.64 2.70 -6.53
C PHE A 60 -0.74 4.16 -6.94
N THR A 61 -1.87 4.50 -7.55
CA THR A 61 -2.28 5.87 -7.81
C THR A 61 -3.52 6.22 -6.99
N TYR A 62 -3.72 7.51 -6.76
CA TYR A 62 -4.87 8.04 -6.07
C TYR A 62 -5.59 9.06 -6.96
N LEU A 63 -6.91 8.88 -7.08
CA LEU A 63 -7.80 9.74 -7.84
C LEU A 63 -9.13 9.90 -7.11
N GLN A 64 -9.40 11.11 -6.62
CA GLN A 64 -10.64 11.48 -5.92
C GLN A 64 -10.94 10.63 -4.68
N ASP A 65 -11.81 9.64 -4.75
CA ASP A 65 -12.17 8.75 -3.63
C ASP A 65 -11.67 7.31 -3.87
N GLU A 66 -10.83 7.13 -4.89
CA GLU A 66 -10.33 5.86 -5.35
C GLU A 66 -8.82 5.76 -5.24
N LEU A 67 -8.36 4.62 -4.72
CA LEU A 67 -6.97 4.21 -4.83
C LEU A 67 -6.86 3.07 -5.83
N VAL A 68 -6.02 3.22 -6.85
CA VAL A 68 -5.84 2.21 -7.91
C VAL A 68 -4.51 1.52 -7.71
N ILE A 69 -4.53 0.20 -7.50
CA ILE A 69 -3.34 -0.66 -7.52
C ILE A 69 -2.90 -0.82 -8.96
N GLU A 70 -1.76 -0.24 -9.28
CA GLU A 70 -1.15 -0.33 -10.61
C GLU A 70 -0.45 -1.67 -10.77
N GLU A 71 0.32 -2.07 -9.75
CA GLU A 71 1.13 -3.28 -9.81
C GLU A 71 1.51 -3.78 -8.42
N ILE A 72 1.51 -5.11 -8.26
CA ILE A 72 2.12 -5.80 -7.12
C ILE A 72 3.28 -6.64 -7.65
N GLN A 73 4.51 -6.24 -7.31
CA GLN A 73 5.72 -6.98 -7.66
C GLN A 73 6.22 -7.74 -6.45
N SER A 74 6.17 -9.07 -6.52
CA SER A 74 6.73 -9.94 -5.49
C SER A 74 8.02 -10.57 -6.00
N PHE A 75 9.16 -10.17 -5.42
CA PHE A 75 10.48 -10.65 -5.86
C PHE A 75 10.68 -12.16 -5.64
N ARG A 76 9.93 -12.78 -4.74
CA ARG A 76 9.87 -14.24 -4.63
C ARG A 76 8.42 -14.70 -4.67
N LYS A 77 8.18 -15.89 -5.22
CA LYS A 77 6.92 -16.66 -5.04
C LYS A 77 6.71 -17.10 -3.58
N ARG A 78 7.08 -16.27 -2.60
CA ARG A 78 6.84 -16.54 -1.20
C ARG A 78 5.39 -16.22 -0.89
N ILE A 79 4.72 -17.23 -0.35
CA ILE A 79 3.35 -17.20 0.10
C ILE A 79 3.24 -16.13 1.20
N GLY A 80 2.51 -15.04 0.96
CA GLY A 80 2.20 -14.04 1.98
C GLY A 80 2.58 -12.59 1.65
N HIS A 81 3.58 -12.34 0.79
CA HIS A 81 4.06 -10.97 0.53
C HIS A 81 2.98 -10.05 -0.04
N GLY A 82 2.28 -10.51 -1.09
CA GLY A 82 1.18 -9.74 -1.67
C GLY A 82 0.07 -9.44 -0.65
N ARG A 83 -0.21 -10.38 0.26
CA ARG A 83 -1.20 -10.18 1.33
C ARG A 83 -0.73 -9.09 2.30
N ILE A 84 0.52 -9.12 2.75
CA ILE A 84 1.08 -8.11 3.66
C ILE A 84 1.08 -6.72 3.01
N LEU A 85 1.39 -6.64 1.71
CA LEU A 85 1.31 -5.39 0.95
C LEU A 85 -0.13 -4.86 0.90
N LEU A 86 -1.12 -5.71 0.60
CA LEU A 86 -2.54 -5.34 0.59
C LEU A 86 -3.05 -4.93 1.98
N GLU A 87 -2.66 -5.64 3.05
CA GLU A 87 -3.01 -5.28 4.42
C GLU A 87 -2.42 -3.92 4.81
N THR A 88 -1.17 -3.66 4.43
CA THR A 88 -0.53 -2.35 4.66
C THR A 88 -1.21 -1.25 3.86
N LEU A 89 -1.68 -1.54 2.65
CA LEU A 89 -2.44 -0.59 1.86
C LEU A 89 -3.74 -0.16 2.57
N LEU A 90 -4.42 -1.09 3.24
CA LEU A 90 -5.61 -0.76 4.06
C LEU A 90 -5.26 0.12 5.27
N ASP A 91 -4.11 -0.12 5.91
CA ASP A 91 -3.64 0.72 7.00
C ASP A 91 -3.34 2.15 6.51
N LEU A 92 -2.75 2.29 5.32
CA LEU A 92 -2.50 3.60 4.69
C LEU A 92 -3.79 4.34 4.36
N VAL A 93 -4.82 3.64 3.86
CA VAL A 93 -6.14 4.25 3.61
C VAL A 93 -6.74 4.83 4.89
N LYS A 94 -6.64 4.12 6.02
CA LYS A 94 -7.11 4.63 7.32
C LYS A 94 -6.36 5.90 7.72
N ILE A 95 -5.03 5.89 7.62
CA ILE A 95 -4.18 7.05 7.93
C ILE A 95 -4.54 8.23 7.03
N TYR A 96 -4.74 8.00 5.73
CA TYR A 96 -5.14 9.04 4.78
C TYR A 96 -6.48 9.67 5.16
N ASN A 97 -7.51 8.85 5.42
CA ASN A 97 -8.84 9.34 5.75
C ASN A 97 -8.84 10.16 7.06
N ILE A 98 -8.07 9.76 8.08
CA ILE A 98 -7.89 10.57 9.30
C ILE A 98 -7.30 11.94 8.97
N LYS A 99 -6.28 12.00 8.11
CA LYS A 99 -5.69 13.28 7.68
C LYS A 99 -6.67 14.13 6.88
N VAL A 100 -7.51 13.51 6.04
CA VAL A 100 -8.57 14.22 5.31
C VAL A 100 -9.57 14.83 6.27
N ASP A 101 -10.03 14.09 7.29
CA ASP A 101 -10.91 14.62 8.33
C ASP A 101 -10.30 15.83 9.04
N GLU A 102 -9.03 15.74 9.42
CA GLU A 102 -8.30 16.83 10.07
C GLU A 102 -8.15 18.07 9.16
N TYR A 103 -7.83 17.85 7.88
CA TYR A 103 -7.71 18.94 6.92
C TYR A 103 -9.05 19.61 6.66
N ASN A 104 -10.09 18.82 6.35
CA ASN A 104 -11.42 19.31 6.01
C ASN A 104 -12.08 20.07 7.17
N LYS A 105 -11.81 19.70 8.43
CA LYS A 105 -12.27 20.47 9.60
C LYS A 105 -11.76 21.90 9.62
N ASN A 106 -10.55 22.13 9.09
CA ASN A 106 -9.85 23.41 9.14
C ASN A 106 -9.89 24.15 7.78
N ALA A 107 -10.39 23.53 6.72
CA ALA A 107 -10.40 24.09 5.37
C ALA A 107 -11.72 24.80 5.07
N SER A 108 -11.63 26.03 4.56
CA SER A 108 -12.81 26.87 4.27
C SER A 108 -13.35 26.72 2.85
N CYS A 109 -12.58 26.14 1.92
CA CYS A 109 -12.91 26.17 0.49
C CYS A 109 -12.59 24.89 -0.29
N ASN A 110 -11.57 24.12 0.11
CA ASN A 110 -11.20 22.87 -0.56
C ASN A 110 -11.40 21.69 0.38
N HIS A 111 -12.23 20.72 -0.04
CA HIS A 111 -12.43 19.48 0.70
C HIS A 111 -11.84 18.32 -0.09
N PHE A 112 -11.01 17.53 0.57
CA PHE A 112 -10.56 16.25 0.02
C PHE A 112 -11.62 15.18 0.32
N LYS A 113 -11.75 14.20 -0.57
CA LYS A 113 -12.64 13.07 -0.34
C LYS A 113 -11.90 11.98 0.43
N HIS A 114 -12.65 11.22 1.24
CA HIS A 114 -12.16 9.97 1.76
C HIS A 114 -11.97 8.96 0.64
N ILE A 115 -10.98 8.08 0.80
CA ILE A 115 -10.89 6.88 -0.01
C ILE A 115 -12.00 5.93 0.44
N THR A 116 -12.90 5.62 -0.50
CA THR A 116 -14.05 4.73 -0.30
C THR A 116 -13.85 3.40 -1.01
N LYS A 117 -12.88 3.30 -1.94
CA LYS A 117 -12.61 2.08 -2.68
C LYS A 117 -11.15 1.97 -3.12
N ILE A 118 -10.71 0.72 -3.23
CA ILE A 118 -9.45 0.33 -3.83
C ILE A 118 -9.75 -0.53 -5.05
N SER A 119 -9.22 -0.19 -6.22
CA SER A 119 -9.38 -0.96 -7.46
C SER A 119 -8.03 -1.29 -8.07
N GLY A 120 -8.00 -1.96 -9.23
CA GLY A 120 -6.77 -2.28 -9.94
C GLY A 120 -7.01 -3.27 -11.07
N THR A 121 -5.92 -3.74 -11.67
CA THR A 121 -5.96 -4.77 -12.72
C THR A 121 -5.27 -6.06 -12.28
N MET A 122 -5.84 -7.20 -12.68
CA MET A 122 -5.21 -8.52 -12.47
C MET A 122 -4.34 -8.84 -13.68
N ARG A 123 -3.08 -8.38 -13.66
CA ARG A 123 -2.13 -8.64 -14.76
C ARG A 123 -1.42 -9.97 -14.54
N GLU A 124 -1.50 -10.85 -15.54
CA GLU A 124 -0.81 -12.13 -15.58
C GLU A 124 0.70 -11.95 -15.89
N GLY A 125 1.53 -12.87 -15.38
CA GLY A 125 2.98 -12.81 -15.58
C GLY A 125 3.75 -13.76 -14.65
N GLY A 126 5.01 -14.06 -14.97
CA GLY A 126 5.88 -14.87 -14.10
C GLY A 126 5.40 -16.32 -13.85
N GLY A 127 4.55 -16.84 -14.75
CA GLY A 127 3.91 -18.14 -14.61
C GLY A 127 2.78 -18.18 -13.58
N ILE A 128 2.18 -17.03 -13.24
CA ILE A 128 0.96 -16.92 -12.45
C ILE A 128 -0.23 -16.75 -13.40
N THR A 129 -1.22 -17.62 -13.27
CA THR A 129 -2.44 -17.63 -14.07
C THR A 129 -3.49 -16.66 -13.54
N HIS A 130 -4.46 -16.32 -14.40
CA HIS A 130 -5.60 -15.48 -14.02
C HIS A 130 -6.39 -16.03 -12.82
N GLU A 131 -6.63 -17.35 -12.80
CA GLU A 131 -7.41 -18.01 -11.76
C GLU A 131 -6.67 -18.05 -10.41
N GLU A 132 -5.34 -18.15 -10.44
CA GLU A 132 -4.51 -17.99 -9.24
C GLU A 132 -4.61 -16.57 -8.69
N LEU A 133 -4.58 -15.54 -9.54
CA LEU A 133 -4.78 -14.15 -9.13
C LEU A 133 -6.16 -13.92 -8.55
N LYS A 134 -7.23 -14.39 -9.20
CA LYS A 134 -8.60 -14.32 -8.66
C LYS A 134 -8.68 -14.97 -7.29
N THR A 135 -8.15 -16.18 -7.15
CA THR A 135 -8.15 -16.92 -5.89
C THR A 135 -7.41 -16.14 -4.80
N PHE A 136 -6.26 -15.56 -5.13
CA PHE A 136 -5.48 -14.73 -4.21
C PHE A 136 -6.25 -13.48 -3.77
N TYR A 137 -6.73 -12.65 -4.71
CA TYR A 137 -7.45 -11.41 -4.37
C TYR A 137 -8.77 -11.71 -3.66
N HIS A 138 -9.47 -12.78 -4.02
CA HIS A 138 -10.67 -13.23 -3.31
C HIS A 138 -10.37 -13.57 -1.86
N LYS A 139 -9.31 -14.35 -1.59
CA LYS A 139 -8.89 -14.70 -0.22
C LYS A 139 -8.46 -13.48 0.60
N CYS A 140 -7.93 -12.45 -0.06
CA CYS A 140 -7.58 -11.18 0.58
C CYS A 140 -8.77 -10.21 0.71
N GLY A 141 -9.95 -10.54 0.16
CA GLY A 141 -11.14 -9.68 0.17
C GLY A 141 -11.12 -8.54 -0.86
N PHE A 142 -10.22 -8.58 -1.85
CA PHE A 142 -10.05 -7.58 -2.91
C PHE A 142 -10.68 -8.00 -4.25
N LEU A 143 -11.66 -8.91 -4.24
CA LEU A 143 -12.34 -9.35 -5.46
C LEU A 143 -13.87 -9.16 -5.33
N LYS A 144 -14.45 -8.37 -6.25
CA LYS A 144 -15.91 -8.18 -6.37
C LYS A 144 -16.29 -8.21 -7.85
N ASN A 145 -17.32 -8.99 -8.21
CA ASN A 145 -17.79 -9.13 -9.60
C ASN A 145 -16.66 -9.49 -10.59
N ASN A 146 -15.76 -10.39 -10.21
CA ASN A 146 -14.57 -10.79 -10.99
C ASN A 146 -13.61 -9.63 -11.34
N ARG A 147 -13.65 -8.54 -10.55
CA ARG A 147 -12.73 -7.41 -10.68
C ARG A 147 -11.97 -7.21 -9.39
N LEU A 148 -10.72 -6.77 -9.51
CA LEU A 148 -9.95 -6.32 -8.35
C LEU A 148 -10.60 -5.06 -7.80
N LEU A 149 -11.32 -5.22 -6.70
CA LEU A 149 -12.10 -4.17 -6.08
C LEU A 149 -12.32 -4.50 -4.59
N LYS A 150 -12.02 -3.53 -3.74
CA LYS A 150 -12.32 -3.52 -2.30
C LYS A 150 -13.04 -2.23 -1.96
N GLU A 151 -14.26 -2.34 -1.47
CA GLU A 151 -14.96 -1.21 -0.85
C GLU A 151 -14.48 -1.03 0.59
N ILE A 152 -14.28 0.22 0.99
CA ILE A 152 -13.84 0.65 2.32
C ILE A 152 -15.08 1.19 3.03
N THR A 153 -15.52 0.45 4.05
CA THR A 153 -16.65 0.79 4.93
C THR A 153 -16.17 1.48 6.18
#